data_AF-A0A8H7Q1U2-F1
#
_entry.id   AF-A0A8H7Q1U2-F1
#
_cell.length_a   1.000
_cell.length_b   1.000
_cell.length_c   1.000
_cell.angle_alpha   90.00
_cell.angle_beta   90.00
_cell.angle_gamma   90.00
#
_symmetry.space_group_name_H-M   'P 1'
#
loop_
_entity.id
_entity.type
_entity.pdbx_description
1 polymer ?
#
loop_
_entity_poly.entity_id
_entity_poly.type
_entity_poly.pdbx_seq_one_letter_code
_entity_poly.pdbx_strand_id
1 'polypeptide(L)'
;MHDLTLNHPSRVVRRPSANKATNALCSNCDLAQQRILSYITAFDPDDNDKDYLVHANGFRRKLEERYPLCPACQQKVNNIINERDKIARSLMIDRCRQQLHSKPVMAIPSRSQARRNFILQGVLYWTLHIASLLFSIFTCIWPKDAISYMSKGSVIPSYFEFGHYTTLADEYAAIPTWSLALLISILSWFWATWHPYQMEVYGYSGKYVHRLGIYQKLQIIIYIARIAGVLAFVHGSKQDCRYAGLFYLISSAMILGYSLNMIEVRKQASLFEKIQSIQEERRRENAQQSSQPYDFNWDDDLGAQSTPMAVERERPALRNPQPRHYAKSNEPDWNFSPQSFFPREAPTGLEPLLGDMNLADPNFFSRAAKTVKGRFVQAFD
;
A
#
# COMPACT_ATOMS: atom_id res chain seq x y z
N MET A 1 -14.29 -45.06 38.99
CA MET A 1 -15.73 -45.18 38.69
C MET A 1 -16.42 -43.90 39.11
N HIS A 2 -16.50 -42.92 38.22
CA HIS A 2 -17.37 -41.76 38.37
C HIS A 2 -17.95 -41.44 37.00
N ASP A 3 -19.24 -41.74 36.86
CA ASP A 3 -20.07 -41.38 35.72
C ASP A 3 -20.30 -39.87 35.70
N LEU A 4 -19.78 -39.21 34.68
CA LEU A 4 -20.11 -37.84 34.30
C LEU A 4 -21.00 -37.90 33.06
N THR A 5 -22.30 -38.11 33.28
CA THR A 5 -23.32 -37.94 32.26
C THR A 5 -23.53 -36.45 32.01
N LEU A 6 -22.83 -35.91 31.00
CA LEU A 6 -23.07 -34.57 30.45
C LEU A 6 -24.37 -34.57 29.65
N ASN A 7 -25.45 -34.09 30.29
CA ASN A 7 -26.70 -33.75 29.63
C ASN A 7 -26.45 -32.54 28.71
N HIS A 8 -26.30 -32.78 27.40
CA HIS A 8 -26.41 -31.71 26.41
C HIS A 8 -27.88 -31.28 26.30
N PRO A 9 -28.22 -30.00 26.50
CA PRO A 9 -29.56 -29.51 26.25
C PRO A 9 -29.85 -29.65 24.75
N SER A 10 -30.78 -30.54 24.41
CA SER A 10 -31.34 -30.70 23.07
C SER A 10 -31.80 -29.34 22.55
N ARG A 11 -30.96 -28.73 21.70
CA ARG A 11 -31.24 -27.46 21.04
C ARG A 11 -32.45 -27.69 20.15
N VAL A 12 -33.59 -27.13 20.55
CA VAL A 12 -34.79 -27.09 19.72
C VAL A 12 -34.43 -26.33 18.44
N VAL A 13 -34.10 -27.07 17.38
CA VAL A 13 -33.98 -26.57 16.03
C VAL A 13 -35.35 -26.00 15.68
N ARG A 14 -35.47 -24.66 15.76
CA ARG A 14 -36.68 -23.96 15.32
C ARG A 14 -36.95 -24.39 13.89
N ARG A 15 -38.06 -25.11 13.68
CA ARG A 15 -38.55 -25.46 12.35
C ARG A 15 -38.61 -24.18 11.51
N PRO A 16 -38.04 -24.16 10.30
CA PRO A 16 -38.10 -23.00 9.44
C PRO A 16 -39.57 -22.62 9.19
N SER A 17 -39.89 -21.34 9.42
CA SER A 17 -41.20 -20.74 9.16
C SER A 17 -41.70 -21.10 7.76
N ALA A 18 -43.00 -21.41 7.66
CA ALA A 18 -43.70 -21.91 6.48
C ALA A 18 -43.65 -20.98 5.24
N ASN A 19 -43.09 -19.77 5.37
CA ASN A 19 -42.92 -18.82 4.26
C ASN A 19 -41.79 -19.18 3.28
N LYS A 20 -41.05 -20.29 3.47
CA LYS A 20 -40.01 -20.76 2.54
C LYS A 20 -40.52 -21.54 1.32
N ALA A 21 -41.81 -21.84 1.24
CA ALA A 21 -42.35 -22.72 0.19
C ALA A 21 -42.34 -22.10 -1.23
N THR A 22 -42.23 -20.77 -1.38
CA THR A 22 -42.30 -20.10 -2.69
C THR A 22 -41.04 -20.30 -3.55
N ASN A 23 -39.90 -20.58 -2.91
CA ASN A 23 -38.60 -20.76 -3.57
C ASN A 23 -38.26 -22.23 -3.88
N ALA A 24 -39.18 -23.16 -3.65
CA ALA A 24 -38.95 -24.56 -3.98
C ALA A 24 -38.85 -24.76 -5.50
N LEU A 25 -37.87 -25.58 -5.90
CA LEU A 25 -37.74 -26.13 -7.25
C LEU A 25 -38.79 -27.22 -7.44
N CYS A 26 -39.09 -27.58 -8.70
CA CYS A 26 -39.89 -28.78 -8.94
C CYS A 26 -39.10 -30.04 -8.53
N SER A 27 -39.79 -31.13 -8.19
CA SER A 27 -39.16 -32.37 -7.68
C SER A 27 -38.03 -32.90 -8.55
N ASN A 28 -38.19 -32.86 -9.88
CA ASN A 28 -37.15 -33.31 -10.82
C ASN A 28 -35.92 -32.40 -10.82
N CYS A 29 -36.13 -31.08 -10.78
CA CYS A 29 -35.04 -30.10 -10.70
C CYS A 29 -34.32 -30.15 -9.35
N ASP A 30 -35.06 -30.40 -8.26
CA ASP A 30 -34.48 -30.58 -6.93
C ASP A 30 -33.59 -31.83 -6.89
N LEU A 31 -34.07 -32.97 -7.40
CA LEU A 31 -33.28 -34.19 -7.51
C LEU A 31 -32.03 -34.00 -8.39
N ALA A 32 -32.16 -33.27 -9.50
CA ALA A 32 -31.04 -32.92 -10.37
C ALA A 32 -29.98 -32.08 -9.62
N GLN A 33 -30.40 -31.06 -8.87
CA GLN A 33 -29.51 -30.24 -8.05
C GLN A 33 -28.85 -31.05 -6.93
N GLN A 34 -29.57 -31.96 -6.28
CA GLN A 34 -28.99 -32.85 -5.27
C GLN A 34 -27.90 -33.76 -5.86
N ARG A 35 -28.08 -34.26 -7.09
CA ARG A 35 -27.05 -35.03 -7.80
C ARG A 35 -25.84 -34.17 -8.18
N ILE A 36 -26.05 -32.96 -8.71
CA ILE A 36 -24.94 -32.04 -8.99
C ILE A 36 -24.13 -31.81 -7.72
N LEU A 37 -24.80 -31.52 -6.60
CA LEU A 37 -24.15 -31.30 -5.32
C LEU A 37 -23.35 -32.53 -4.86
N SER A 38 -23.93 -33.74 -4.96
CA SER A 38 -23.22 -34.95 -4.58
C SER A 38 -21.96 -35.19 -5.42
N TYR A 39 -22.01 -34.89 -6.73
CA TYR A 39 -20.84 -35.00 -7.61
C TYR A 39 -19.78 -33.95 -7.31
N ILE A 40 -20.18 -32.71 -7.01
CA ILE A 40 -19.25 -31.66 -6.61
C ILE A 40 -18.57 -32.01 -5.28
N THR A 41 -19.30 -32.57 -4.30
CA THR A 41 -18.71 -32.99 -3.02
C THR A 41 -17.81 -34.22 -3.13
N ALA A 42 -18.05 -35.07 -4.14
CA ALA A 42 -17.20 -36.22 -4.43
C ALA A 42 -16.03 -35.88 -5.37
N PHE A 43 -15.98 -34.66 -5.90
CA PHE A 43 -14.87 -34.20 -6.72
C PHE A 43 -13.69 -33.89 -5.81
N ASP A 44 -12.72 -34.80 -5.75
CA ASP A 44 -11.47 -34.68 -5.01
C ASP A 44 -10.33 -34.32 -5.98
N PRO A 45 -9.96 -33.03 -6.08
CA PRO A 45 -8.85 -32.61 -6.92
C PRO A 45 -7.49 -33.01 -6.32
N ASP A 46 -6.47 -33.16 -7.15
CA ASP A 46 -5.10 -33.30 -6.68
C ASP A 46 -4.65 -32.00 -5.98
N ASP A 47 -4.16 -32.11 -4.74
CA ASP A 47 -3.71 -31.00 -3.90
C ASP A 47 -2.62 -30.13 -4.57
N ASN A 48 -1.94 -30.65 -5.59
CA ASN A 48 -0.87 -29.95 -6.30
C ASN A 48 -1.30 -29.29 -7.63
N ASP A 49 -2.59 -29.31 -7.98
CA ASP A 49 -3.09 -28.73 -9.23
C ASP A 49 -3.17 -27.20 -9.18
N LYS A 50 -2.22 -26.53 -9.84
CA LYS A 50 -2.20 -25.06 -9.99
C LYS A 50 -3.41 -24.53 -10.77
N ASP A 51 -4.01 -25.36 -11.62
CA ASP A 51 -5.15 -25.02 -12.46
C ASP A 51 -6.48 -25.53 -11.90
N TYR A 52 -6.52 -25.92 -10.62
CA TYR A 52 -7.69 -26.45 -9.92
C TYR A 52 -8.98 -25.68 -10.21
N LEU A 53 -8.95 -24.34 -10.14
CA LEU A 53 -10.12 -23.50 -10.37
C LEU A 53 -10.69 -23.65 -11.78
N VAL A 54 -9.83 -23.81 -12.79
CA VAL A 54 -10.24 -24.00 -14.18
C VAL A 54 -10.93 -25.36 -14.34
N HIS A 55 -10.34 -26.41 -13.78
CA HIS A 55 -10.89 -27.76 -13.82
C HIS A 55 -12.21 -27.89 -13.05
N ALA A 56 -12.30 -27.31 -11.84
CA ALA A 56 -13.51 -27.32 -11.04
C ALA A 56 -14.68 -26.60 -11.74
N ASN A 57 -14.41 -25.45 -12.36
CA ASN A 57 -15.41 -24.72 -13.14
C ASN A 57 -15.84 -25.49 -14.39
N GLY A 58 -14.89 -26.11 -15.09
CA GLY A 58 -15.18 -26.96 -16.25
C GLY A 58 -16.02 -28.19 -15.89
N PHE A 59 -15.70 -28.86 -14.78
CA PHE A 59 -16.45 -30.00 -14.26
C PHE A 59 -17.87 -29.59 -13.87
N ARG A 60 -18.02 -28.48 -13.15
CA ARG A 60 -19.32 -27.91 -12.79
C ARG A 60 -20.17 -27.62 -14.03
N ARG A 61 -19.60 -26.99 -15.06
CA ARG A 61 -20.33 -26.69 -16.31
C ARG A 61 -20.83 -27.96 -16.99
N LYS A 62 -20.01 -29.02 -17.06
CA LYS A 62 -20.41 -30.33 -17.59
C LYS A 62 -21.56 -30.97 -16.79
N LEU A 63 -21.58 -30.79 -15.46
CA LEU A 63 -22.69 -31.25 -14.62
C LEU A 63 -23.98 -30.46 -14.86
N GLU A 64 -23.88 -29.13 -14.98
CA GLU A 64 -25.02 -28.26 -15.30
C GLU A 64 -25.60 -28.55 -16.70
N GLU A 65 -24.74 -28.86 -17.69
CA GLU A 65 -25.15 -29.32 -19.03
C GLU A 65 -25.85 -30.69 -18.98
N ARG A 66 -25.37 -31.62 -18.14
CA ARG A 66 -25.92 -32.98 -18.02
C ARG A 66 -27.24 -33.05 -17.26
N TYR A 67 -27.44 -32.12 -16.32
CA TYR A 67 -28.61 -32.06 -15.44
C TYR A 67 -29.29 -30.69 -15.56
N PRO A 68 -29.85 -30.34 -16.73
CA PRO A 68 -30.42 -29.02 -16.96
C PRO A 68 -31.68 -28.79 -16.12
N LEU A 69 -31.88 -27.56 -15.68
CA LEU A 69 -33.11 -27.12 -15.02
C LEU A 69 -34.18 -26.78 -16.07
N CYS A 70 -35.46 -26.94 -15.71
CA CYS A 70 -36.53 -26.41 -16.54
C CYS A 70 -36.50 -24.86 -16.52
N PRO A 71 -37.01 -24.17 -17.57
CA PRO A 71 -36.94 -22.71 -17.67
C PRO A 71 -37.47 -21.96 -16.44
N ALA A 72 -38.58 -22.44 -15.86
CA ALA A 72 -39.18 -21.86 -14.66
C ALA A 72 -38.26 -21.99 -13.42
N CYS A 73 -37.61 -23.14 -13.24
CA CYS A 73 -36.66 -23.35 -12.13
C CYS A 73 -35.35 -22.60 -12.36
N GLN A 74 -34.88 -22.54 -13.61
CA GLN A 74 -33.69 -21.77 -13.98
C GLN A 74 -33.85 -20.29 -13.61
N GLN A 75 -35.02 -19.70 -13.93
CA GLN A 75 -35.31 -18.31 -13.57
C GLN A 75 -35.31 -18.10 -12.04
N LYS A 76 -35.89 -19.02 -11.27
CA LYS A 76 -35.87 -18.97 -9.80
C LYS A 76 -34.44 -19.01 -9.26
N VAL A 77 -33.61 -19.93 -9.75
CA VAL A 77 -32.20 -20.06 -9.33
C VAL A 77 -31.43 -18.79 -9.67
N ASN A 78 -31.58 -18.25 -10.89
CA ASN A 78 -30.94 -17.00 -11.28
C ASN A 78 -31.36 -15.82 -10.40
N ASN A 79 -32.64 -15.73 -10.03
CA ASN A 79 -33.12 -14.70 -9.12
C ASN A 79 -32.49 -14.81 -7.73
N ILE A 80 -32.39 -16.03 -7.19
CA ILE A 80 -31.74 -16.28 -5.88
C ILE A 80 -30.25 -15.95 -5.95
N ILE A 81 -29.55 -16.34 -7.02
CA ILE A 81 -28.12 -16.01 -7.23
C ILE A 81 -27.95 -14.50 -7.26
N ASN A 82 -28.75 -13.79 -8.06
CA ASN A 82 -28.69 -12.33 -8.16
C ASN A 82 -28.96 -11.63 -6.81
N GLU A 83 -29.91 -12.15 -6.02
CA GLU A 83 -30.19 -11.62 -4.68
C GLU A 83 -29.02 -11.86 -3.72
N ARG A 84 -28.43 -13.06 -3.75
CA ARG A 84 -27.26 -13.40 -2.93
C ARG A 84 -26.03 -12.59 -3.31
N ASP A 85 -25.82 -12.35 -4.59
CA ASP A 85 -24.73 -11.50 -5.08
C ASP A 85 -24.89 -10.05 -4.62
N LYS A 86 -26.13 -9.51 -4.65
CA LYS A 86 -26.41 -8.18 -4.10
C LYS A 86 -26.07 -8.10 -2.61
N ILE A 87 -26.48 -9.09 -1.82
CA ILE A 87 -26.17 -9.16 -0.38
C ILE A 87 -24.66 -9.34 -0.15
N ALA A 88 -23.97 -10.18 -0.92
CA ALA A 88 -22.54 -10.37 -0.79
C ALA A 88 -21.76 -9.09 -1.08
N ARG A 89 -22.14 -8.36 -2.14
CA ARG A 89 -21.56 -7.05 -2.47
C ARG A 89 -21.82 -6.02 -1.38
N SER A 90 -23.04 -5.94 -0.83
CA SER A 90 -23.33 -5.00 0.26
C SER A 90 -22.52 -5.32 1.51
N LEU A 91 -22.41 -6.60 1.90
CA LEU A 91 -21.60 -7.02 3.04
C LEU A 91 -20.10 -6.75 2.83
N MET A 92 -19.59 -6.91 1.61
CA MET A 92 -18.20 -6.57 1.28
C MET A 92 -17.95 -5.07 1.42
N ILE A 93 -18.86 -4.23 0.91
CA ILE A 93 -18.79 -2.77 1.06
C ILE A 93 -18.84 -2.39 2.54
N ASP A 94 -19.74 -3.00 3.32
CA ASP A 94 -19.85 -2.75 4.76
C ASP A 94 -18.59 -3.18 5.51
N ARG A 95 -17.98 -4.32 5.18
CA ARG A 95 -16.68 -4.71 5.75
C ARG A 95 -15.57 -3.72 5.40
N CYS A 96 -15.49 -3.28 4.14
CA CYS A 96 -14.54 -2.24 3.74
C CYS A 96 -14.77 -0.95 4.56
N ARG A 97 -16.02 -0.56 4.76
CA ARG A 97 -16.40 0.62 5.55
C ARG A 97 -16.06 0.44 7.03
N GLN A 98 -16.32 -0.72 7.60
CA GLN A 98 -15.94 -1.04 8.98
C GLN A 98 -14.42 -1.11 9.17
N GLN A 99 -13.67 -1.63 8.20
CA GLN A 99 -12.21 -1.60 8.22
C GLN A 99 -11.66 -0.16 8.16
N LEU A 100 -12.33 0.73 7.43
CA LEU A 100 -12.02 2.16 7.43
C LEU A 100 -12.33 2.84 8.77
N HIS A 101 -13.42 2.44 9.46
CA HIS A 101 -13.83 3.05 10.73
C HIS A 101 -13.22 2.41 12.00
N SER A 102 -12.75 1.16 11.94
CA SER A 102 -12.20 0.42 13.10
C SER A 102 -10.73 0.71 13.37
N LYS A 103 -10.00 1.31 12.42
CA LYS A 103 -8.73 1.95 12.74
C LYS A 103 -9.08 3.23 13.51
N PRO A 104 -8.57 3.44 14.74
CA PRO A 104 -8.79 4.69 15.44
C PRO A 104 -8.41 5.77 14.45
N VAL A 105 -9.36 6.65 14.16
CA VAL A 105 -9.11 7.82 13.32
C VAL A 105 -8.13 8.66 14.13
N MET A 106 -6.84 8.32 14.04
CA MET A 106 -5.77 9.24 14.39
C MET A 106 -6.13 10.47 13.59
N ALA A 107 -6.50 11.53 14.30
CA ALA A 107 -6.99 12.76 13.70
C ALA A 107 -6.00 13.13 12.60
N ILE A 108 -6.40 12.90 11.34
CA ILE A 108 -5.53 13.15 10.21
C ILE A 108 -5.27 14.65 10.31
N PRO A 109 -4.03 15.08 10.60
CA PRO A 109 -3.74 16.48 10.77
C PRO A 109 -4.24 17.17 9.51
N SER A 110 -4.95 18.29 9.68
CA SER A 110 -5.51 19.00 8.54
C SER A 110 -4.41 19.19 7.48
N ARG A 111 -4.76 19.10 6.19
CA ARG A 111 -3.78 19.16 5.08
C ARG A 111 -2.87 20.39 5.20
N SER A 112 -3.38 21.49 5.74
CA SER A 112 -2.63 22.70 6.05
C SER A 112 -1.62 22.51 7.19
N GLN A 113 -1.99 21.83 8.28
CA GLN A 113 -1.10 21.52 9.40
C GLN A 113 -0.01 20.53 9.00
N ALA A 114 -0.35 19.48 8.24
CA ALA A 114 0.65 18.55 7.70
C ALA A 114 1.67 19.28 6.81
N ARG A 115 1.19 20.18 5.93
CA ARG A 115 2.06 21.01 5.08
C ARG A 115 2.93 21.96 5.89
N ARG A 116 2.39 22.63 6.92
CA ARG A 116 3.15 23.53 7.79
C ARG A 116 4.23 22.78 8.56
N ASN A 117 3.89 21.65 9.16
CA ASN A 117 4.84 20.81 9.86
C ASN A 117 5.95 20.36 8.89
N PHE A 118 5.60 19.90 7.68
CA PHE A 118 6.58 19.52 6.67
C PHE A 118 7.54 20.67 6.30
N ILE A 119 7.03 21.88 6.08
CA ILE A 119 7.87 23.05 5.76
C ILE A 119 8.78 23.40 6.92
N LEU A 120 8.24 23.50 8.14
CA LEU A 120 9.01 23.86 9.33
C LEU A 120 10.11 22.82 9.61
N GLN A 121 9.77 21.54 9.47
CA GLN A 121 10.68 20.42 9.56
C GLN A 121 11.79 20.51 8.49
N GLY A 122 11.42 20.74 7.23
CA GLY A 122 12.38 20.91 6.14
C GLY A 122 13.33 22.08 6.39
N VAL A 123 12.82 23.25 6.79
CA VAL A 123 13.63 24.43 7.11
C VAL A 123 14.60 24.14 8.24
N LEU A 124 14.14 23.53 9.34
CA LEU A 124 15.01 23.18 10.48
C LEU A 124 16.15 22.24 10.05
N TYR A 125 15.83 21.22 9.25
CA TYR A 125 16.82 20.29 8.69
C TYR A 125 17.88 21.02 7.84
N TRP A 126 17.45 21.87 6.91
CA TRP A 126 18.37 22.63 6.06
C TRP A 126 19.24 23.59 6.86
N THR A 127 18.67 24.32 7.81
CA THR A 127 19.41 25.25 8.66
C THR A 127 20.48 24.52 9.48
N LEU A 128 20.17 23.35 10.06
CA LEU A 128 21.14 22.54 10.80
C LEU A 128 22.30 22.06 9.91
N HIS A 129 22.01 21.62 8.69
CA HIS A 129 23.04 21.13 7.77
C HIS A 129 23.88 22.26 7.16
N ILE A 130 23.29 23.42 6.86
CA ILE A 130 24.02 24.60 6.42
C ILE A 130 24.93 25.11 7.54
N ALA A 131 24.42 25.21 8.78
CA ALA A 131 25.22 25.59 9.94
C ALA A 131 26.40 24.62 10.15
N SER A 132 26.16 23.31 10.01
CA SER A 132 27.23 22.30 10.05
C SER A 132 28.26 22.49 8.94
N LEU A 133 27.81 22.77 7.71
CA LEU A 133 28.71 22.99 6.58
C LEU A 133 29.60 24.22 6.82
N LEU A 134 29.00 25.33 7.26
CA LEU A 134 29.74 26.55 7.59
C LEU A 134 30.75 26.33 8.71
N PHE A 135 30.35 25.58 9.74
CA PHE A 135 31.27 25.16 10.81
C PHE A 135 32.44 24.32 10.24
N SER A 136 32.15 23.40 9.33
CA SER A 136 33.18 22.58 8.65
C SER A 136 34.18 23.45 7.89
N ILE A 137 33.68 24.41 7.10
CA ILE A 137 34.51 25.35 6.33
C ILE A 137 35.39 26.16 7.28
N PHE A 138 34.81 26.69 8.36
CA PHE A 138 35.54 27.44 9.36
C PHE A 138 36.69 26.63 9.98
N THR A 139 36.44 25.36 10.35
CA THR A 139 37.49 24.47 10.89
C THR A 139 38.59 24.14 9.88
N CYS A 140 38.27 24.11 8.58
CA CYS A 140 39.25 23.86 7.52
C CYS A 140 40.16 25.07 7.26
N ILE A 141 39.60 26.29 7.28
CA ILE A 141 40.34 27.52 6.98
C ILE A 141 41.22 27.94 8.18
N TRP A 142 40.72 27.81 9.41
CA TRP A 142 41.41 28.27 10.62
C TRP A 142 41.68 27.14 11.63
N PRO A 143 42.44 26.09 11.29
CA PRO A 143 42.57 24.91 12.16
C PRO A 143 43.27 25.20 13.49
N LYS A 144 44.27 26.10 13.50
CA LYS A 144 45.03 26.44 14.72
C LYS A 144 44.18 27.24 15.70
N ASP A 145 43.49 28.25 15.18
CA ASP A 145 42.64 29.13 15.98
C ASP A 145 41.39 28.39 16.42
N ALA A 146 40.79 27.58 15.53
CA ALA A 146 39.66 26.74 15.86
C ALA A 146 39.99 25.80 17.03
N ILE A 147 41.11 25.07 17.02
CA ILE A 147 41.48 24.19 18.15
C ILE A 147 41.59 24.99 19.46
N SER A 148 42.20 26.17 19.44
CA SER A 148 42.32 27.04 20.62
C SER A 148 40.97 27.59 21.10
N TYR A 149 40.09 28.03 20.19
CA TYR A 149 38.74 28.50 20.53
C TYR A 149 37.86 27.36 21.06
N MET A 150 37.98 26.17 20.47
CA MET A 150 37.21 24.99 20.85
C MET A 150 37.66 24.39 22.20
N SER A 151 38.95 24.41 22.51
CA SER A 151 39.48 23.90 23.80
C SER A 151 39.23 24.85 24.96
N LYS A 152 39.12 26.16 24.70
CA LYS A 152 38.86 27.18 25.73
C LYS A 152 37.37 27.43 25.95
N GLY A 153 36.49 26.73 25.23
CA GLY A 153 35.03 26.79 25.35
C GLY A 153 34.39 28.12 24.94
N SER A 154 35.15 29.19 24.72
CA SER A 154 34.61 30.47 24.25
C SER A 154 34.13 30.37 22.79
N VAL A 155 32.81 30.34 22.62
CA VAL A 155 32.13 30.36 21.30
C VAL A 155 32.16 31.77 20.68
N ILE A 156 32.53 32.80 21.44
CA ILE A 156 32.54 34.19 20.97
C ILE A 156 33.98 34.59 20.69
N PRO A 157 34.35 34.79 19.40
CA PRO A 157 35.63 35.39 19.08
C PRO A 157 35.69 36.75 19.76
N SER A 158 36.70 36.96 20.60
CA SER A 158 36.99 38.22 21.29
C SER A 158 37.39 39.36 20.34
N TYR A 159 37.08 39.27 19.04
CA TYR A 159 37.23 40.36 18.08
C TYR A 159 36.14 41.44 18.22
N PHE A 160 35.10 41.18 19.02
CA PHE A 160 34.17 42.20 19.51
C PHE A 160 34.61 42.65 20.90
N GLU A 161 35.64 43.49 20.97
CA GLU A 161 35.94 44.28 22.17
C GLU A 161 34.85 45.35 22.36
N PHE A 162 33.63 44.94 22.71
CA PHE A 162 32.68 45.85 23.35
C PHE A 162 32.94 45.78 24.86
N GLY A 163 33.48 46.87 25.39
CA GLY A 163 34.09 46.94 26.72
C GLY A 163 33.21 46.47 27.89
N HIS A 164 33.93 46.02 28.92
CA HIS A 164 33.56 46.08 30.35
C HIS A 164 32.51 45.15 30.97
N TYR A 165 32.16 44.01 30.36
CA TYR A 165 31.28 43.01 31.03
C TYR A 165 31.84 41.58 31.07
N THR A 166 33.10 41.40 31.49
CA THR A 166 33.75 40.08 31.53
C THR A 166 33.59 39.30 32.84
N THR A 167 32.98 39.85 33.90
CA THR A 167 33.00 39.17 35.22
C THR A 167 31.88 38.16 35.46
N LEU A 168 30.89 38.03 34.56
CA LEU A 168 29.78 37.06 34.70
C LEU A 168 29.89 35.86 33.73
N ALA A 169 30.84 35.89 32.80
CA ALA A 169 31.01 34.81 31.81
C ALA A 169 31.90 33.65 32.31
N ASP A 170 32.67 33.86 33.38
CA ASP A 170 33.62 32.86 33.90
C ASP A 170 32.95 31.70 34.66
N GLU A 171 31.67 31.81 35.05
CA GLU A 171 30.97 30.79 35.84
C GLU A 171 30.13 29.81 35.01
N TYR A 172 29.83 30.13 33.75
CA TYR A 172 29.17 29.20 32.84
C TYR A 172 30.20 28.37 32.10
N ALA A 173 30.38 27.12 32.56
CA ALA A 173 31.20 26.10 31.91
C ALA A 173 30.93 26.08 30.40
N ALA A 174 31.87 26.65 29.64
CA ALA A 174 31.62 26.96 28.26
C ALA A 174 31.55 25.64 27.47
N ILE A 175 30.39 25.39 26.85
CA ILE A 175 30.10 24.12 26.18
C ILE A 175 31.12 23.93 25.06
N PRO A 176 31.93 22.85 25.08
CA PRO A 176 32.91 22.65 24.04
C PRO A 176 32.19 22.50 22.69
N THR A 177 32.60 23.28 21.70
CA THR A 177 32.01 23.31 20.36
C THR A 177 31.96 21.95 19.66
N TRP A 178 32.87 21.02 19.97
CA TRP A 178 32.79 19.64 19.48
C TRP A 178 31.54 18.90 19.98
N SER A 179 31.06 19.21 21.20
CA SER A 179 29.83 18.63 21.75
C SER A 179 28.59 19.15 21.01
N LEU A 180 28.61 20.41 20.56
CA LEU A 180 27.57 20.96 19.70
C LEU A 180 27.58 20.29 18.32
N ALA A 181 28.75 20.09 17.71
CA ALA A 181 28.88 19.38 16.44
C ALA A 181 28.40 17.91 16.54
N LEU A 182 28.71 17.24 17.65
CA LEU A 182 28.24 15.89 17.95
C LEU A 182 26.72 15.86 18.14
N LEU A 183 26.17 16.79 18.94
CA LEU A 183 24.73 16.92 19.17
C LEU A 183 23.97 17.17 17.87
N ILE A 184 24.46 18.10 17.02
CA ILE A 184 23.88 18.34 15.70
C ILE A 184 23.92 17.07 14.86
N SER A 185 25.03 16.33 14.87
CA SER A 185 25.16 15.09 14.10
C SER A 185 24.18 14.00 14.57
N ILE A 186 24.00 13.85 15.89
CA ILE A 186 23.04 12.92 16.49
C ILE A 186 21.60 13.34 16.17
N LEU A 187 21.26 14.62 16.33
CA LEU A 187 19.93 15.13 16.01
C LEU A 187 19.61 14.99 14.52
N SER A 188 20.58 15.26 13.64
CA SER A 188 20.41 15.02 12.19
C SER A 188 20.20 13.53 11.88
N TRP A 189 20.88 12.63 12.59
CA TRP A 189 20.69 11.19 12.42
C TRP A 189 19.30 10.74 12.88
N PHE A 190 18.89 11.11 14.10
CA PHE A 190 17.55 10.84 14.61
C PHE A 190 16.49 11.38 13.66
N TRP A 191 16.70 12.58 13.12
CA TRP A 191 15.80 13.17 12.15
C TRP A 191 15.64 12.33 10.88
N ALA A 192 16.75 11.85 10.30
CA ALA A 192 16.73 11.02 9.11
C ALA A 192 15.99 9.69 9.34
N THR A 193 16.08 9.13 10.55
CA THR A 193 15.38 7.90 10.95
C THR A 193 13.94 8.10 11.39
N TRP A 194 13.62 9.25 11.99
CA TRP A 194 12.32 9.52 12.60
C TRP A 194 11.28 10.04 11.60
N HIS A 195 11.71 10.51 10.43
CA HIS A 195 10.85 11.24 9.50
C HIS A 195 9.53 10.48 9.19
N PRO A 196 8.38 10.93 9.75
CA PRO A 196 7.15 10.12 9.82
C PRO A 196 6.50 9.84 8.47
N TYR A 197 6.84 10.59 7.41
CA TYR A 197 6.44 10.26 6.04
C TYR A 197 6.94 8.89 5.57
N GLN A 198 7.98 8.34 6.18
CA GLN A 198 8.40 6.97 5.86
C GLN A 198 7.28 5.99 6.14
N MET A 199 6.49 6.21 7.20
CA MET A 199 5.39 5.33 7.61
C MET A 199 4.16 5.41 6.70
N GLU A 200 3.83 6.61 6.18
CA GLU A 200 2.70 6.80 5.24
C GLU A 200 3.03 6.29 3.82
N VAL A 201 4.28 6.39 3.38
CA VAL A 201 4.71 5.88 2.06
C VAL A 201 4.66 4.34 1.98
N TYR A 202 4.67 3.61 3.12
CA TYR A 202 4.42 2.17 3.11
C TYR A 202 3.00 1.77 2.67
N GLY A 203 2.06 2.72 2.57
CA GLY A 203 0.76 2.50 1.92
C GLY A 203 0.79 2.53 0.39
N TYR A 204 1.88 3.04 -0.21
CA TYR A 204 2.05 3.11 -1.66
C TYR A 204 2.90 1.94 -2.16
N SER A 205 2.49 1.37 -3.30
CA SER A 205 3.02 0.11 -3.88
C SER A 205 4.55 -0.08 -3.73
N GLY A 206 4.94 -1.28 -3.26
CA GLY A 206 6.29 -1.62 -2.78
C GLY A 206 7.48 -1.40 -3.72
N LYS A 207 7.27 -0.95 -4.97
CA LYS A 207 8.36 -0.61 -5.90
C LYS A 207 9.08 0.70 -5.55
N TYR A 208 8.37 1.70 -5.02
CA TYR A 208 9.00 2.96 -4.58
C TYR A 208 9.76 2.80 -3.26
N VAL A 209 9.35 1.84 -2.44
CA VAL A 209 9.94 1.53 -1.12
C VAL A 209 11.38 1.04 -1.25
N HIS A 210 11.71 0.28 -2.30
CA HIS A 210 13.06 -0.29 -2.45
C HIS A 210 14.15 0.78 -2.62
N ARG A 211 13.92 1.81 -3.46
CA ARG A 211 14.90 2.89 -3.66
C ARG A 211 15.03 3.77 -2.42
N LEU A 212 13.92 3.98 -1.70
CA LEU A 212 13.93 4.72 -0.44
C LEU A 212 14.75 4.00 0.64
N GLY A 213 14.67 2.66 0.70
CA GLY A 213 15.47 1.85 1.62
C GLY A 213 16.97 1.94 1.37
N ILE A 214 17.41 1.97 0.11
CA ILE A 214 18.83 2.18 -0.24
C ILE A 214 19.29 3.56 0.21
N TYR A 215 18.49 4.59 -0.06
CA TYR A 215 18.79 5.96 0.34
C TYR A 215 18.97 6.08 1.86
N GLN A 216 18.08 5.48 2.65
CA GLN A 216 18.17 5.48 4.11
C GLN A 216 19.44 4.80 4.60
N LYS A 217 19.78 3.63 4.05
CA LYS A 217 21.01 2.92 4.41
C LYS A 217 22.24 3.78 4.12
N LEU A 218 22.31 4.42 2.96
CA LEU A 218 23.40 5.33 2.61
C LEU A 218 23.46 6.54 3.55
N GLN A 219 22.33 7.17 3.88
CA GLN A 219 22.31 8.27 4.84
C GLN A 219 22.82 7.83 6.22
N ILE A 220 22.36 6.69 6.73
CA ILE A 220 22.82 6.15 8.02
C ILE A 220 24.33 5.93 8.01
N ILE A 221 24.88 5.35 6.93
CA ILE A 221 26.32 5.16 6.77
C ILE A 221 27.05 6.51 6.82
N ILE A 222 26.55 7.52 6.11
CA ILE A 222 27.17 8.86 6.11
C ILE A 222 27.09 9.52 7.49
N TYR A 223 25.98 9.37 8.23
CA TYR A 223 25.85 9.90 9.58
C TYR A 223 26.78 9.20 10.58
N ILE A 224 26.88 7.87 10.54
CA ILE A 224 27.82 7.10 11.36
C ILE A 224 29.25 7.57 11.08
N ALA A 225 29.60 7.71 9.80
CA ALA A 225 30.93 8.17 9.42
C ALA A 225 31.18 9.60 9.91
N ARG A 226 30.18 10.49 9.83
CA ARG A 226 30.26 11.87 10.35
C ARG A 226 30.47 11.91 11.87
N ILE A 227 29.76 11.09 12.63
CA ILE A 227 29.96 10.95 14.08
C ILE A 227 31.38 10.45 14.38
N ALA A 228 31.84 9.43 13.66
CA ALA A 228 33.21 8.94 13.77
C ALA A 228 34.25 10.03 13.45
N GLY A 229 33.98 10.88 12.45
CA GLY A 229 34.80 12.03 12.12
C GLY A 229 34.89 13.06 13.25
N VAL A 230 33.78 13.34 13.94
CA VAL A 230 33.79 14.22 15.13
C VAL A 230 34.57 13.58 16.28
N LEU A 231 34.41 12.28 16.53
CA LEU A 231 35.16 11.57 17.58
C LEU A 231 36.67 11.54 17.26
N ALA A 232 37.03 11.29 16.01
CA ALA A 232 38.41 11.36 15.55
C ALA A 232 38.98 12.78 15.67
N PHE A 233 38.15 13.81 15.44
CA PHE A 233 38.56 15.20 15.66
C PHE A 233 38.87 15.49 17.13
N VAL A 234 38.08 14.94 18.06
CA VAL A 234 38.24 15.14 19.50
C VAL A 234 39.49 14.43 20.04
N HIS A 235 39.78 13.23 19.55
CA HIS A 235 40.89 12.40 20.05
C HIS A 235 42.17 12.45 19.20
N GLY A 236 42.11 13.06 18.02
CA GLY A 236 43.19 13.06 17.04
C GLY A 236 44.31 14.04 17.36
N SER A 237 45.49 13.77 16.79
CA SER A 237 46.59 14.72 16.79
C SER A 237 46.26 15.97 15.93
N LYS A 238 47.04 17.04 16.04
CA LYS A 238 46.84 18.27 15.23
C LYS A 238 46.77 18.02 13.72
N GLN A 239 47.49 16.99 13.24
CA GLN A 239 47.48 16.62 11.83
C GLN A 239 46.18 15.89 11.46
N ASP A 240 45.65 15.07 12.37
CA ASP A 240 44.38 14.36 12.23
C ASP A 240 43.18 15.33 12.22
N CYS A 241 43.27 16.46 12.94
CA CYS A 241 42.21 17.48 12.96
C CYS A 241 41.90 18.03 11.56
N ARG A 242 42.90 18.20 10.69
CA ARG A 242 42.69 18.69 9.32
C ARG A 242 41.97 17.65 8.46
N TYR A 243 42.38 16.38 8.57
CA TYR A 243 41.74 15.30 7.84
C TYR A 243 40.30 15.05 8.33
N ALA A 244 40.08 15.14 9.65
CA ALA A 244 38.75 15.05 10.24
C ALA A 244 37.84 16.21 9.80
N GLY A 245 38.35 17.45 9.75
CA GLY A 245 37.62 18.61 9.23
C GLY A 245 37.23 18.46 7.76
N LEU A 246 38.17 18.02 6.90
CA LEU A 246 37.90 17.75 5.49
C LEU A 246 36.88 16.62 5.31
N PHE A 247 37.00 15.54 6.09
CA PHE A 247 36.05 14.44 6.09
C PHE A 247 34.64 14.88 6.50
N TYR A 248 34.55 15.72 7.54
CA TYR A 248 33.30 16.29 8.01
C TYR A 248 32.66 17.26 6.99
N LEU A 249 33.49 18.02 6.25
CA LEU A 249 33.05 18.86 5.13
C LEU A 249 32.48 18.02 3.97
N ILE A 250 33.22 16.99 3.53
CA ILE A 250 32.81 16.10 2.43
C ILE A 250 31.50 15.38 2.80
N SER A 251 31.41 14.81 4.00
CA SER A 251 30.18 14.15 4.46
C SER A 251 28.99 15.11 4.54
N SER A 252 29.19 16.34 5.04
CA SER A 252 28.15 17.38 5.07
C SER A 252 27.68 17.75 3.65
N ALA A 253 28.61 17.95 2.72
CA ALA A 253 28.29 18.23 1.32
C ALA A 253 27.55 17.06 0.65
N MET A 254 27.95 15.82 0.91
CA MET A 254 27.25 14.62 0.43
C MET A 254 25.81 14.57 0.96
N ILE A 255 25.59 14.80 2.26
CA ILE A 255 24.23 14.82 2.83
C ILE A 255 23.36 15.85 2.14
N LEU A 256 23.87 17.07 1.92
CA LEU A 256 23.15 18.14 1.23
C LEU A 256 22.85 17.75 -0.23
N GLY A 257 23.83 17.23 -0.96
CA GLY A 257 23.66 16.77 -2.34
C GLY A 257 22.63 15.65 -2.49
N TYR A 258 22.68 14.65 -1.60
CA TYR A 258 21.68 13.58 -1.54
C TYR A 258 20.28 14.11 -1.19
N SER A 259 20.20 15.09 -0.29
CA SER A 259 18.94 15.72 0.09
C SER A 259 18.31 16.50 -1.08
N LEU A 260 19.13 17.21 -1.87
CA LEU A 260 18.66 17.88 -3.09
C LEU A 260 18.17 16.88 -4.14
N ASN A 261 18.91 15.78 -4.35
CA ASN A 261 18.53 14.74 -5.29
C ASN A 261 17.17 14.11 -4.90
N MET A 262 16.91 13.91 -3.60
CA MET A 262 15.61 13.43 -3.13
C MET A 262 14.44 14.37 -3.39
N ILE A 263 14.67 15.69 -3.36
CA ILE A 263 13.64 16.67 -3.75
C ILE A 263 13.28 16.47 -5.22
N GLU A 264 14.27 16.23 -6.08
CA GLU A 264 14.04 16.00 -7.50
C GLU A 264 13.33 14.67 -7.78
N VAL A 265 13.77 13.59 -7.13
CA VAL A 265 13.09 12.28 -7.20
C VAL A 265 11.63 12.39 -6.74
N ARG A 266 11.35 13.23 -5.72
CA ARG A 266 9.98 13.46 -5.25
C ARG A 266 9.14 14.22 -6.26
N LYS A 267 9.70 15.23 -6.94
CA LYS A 267 9.00 15.92 -8.03
C LYS A 267 8.65 14.95 -9.15
N GLN A 268 9.59 14.08 -9.52
CA GLN A 268 9.37 13.05 -10.53
C GLN A 268 8.28 12.05 -10.10
N ALA A 269 8.28 11.61 -8.84
CA ALA A 269 7.25 10.72 -8.31
C ALA A 269 5.86 11.37 -8.32
N SER A 270 5.75 12.64 -7.94
CA SER A 270 4.49 13.41 -8.00
C SER A 270 3.96 13.57 -9.44
N LEU A 271 4.85 13.85 -10.39
CA LEU A 271 4.50 13.90 -11.81
C LEU A 271 4.02 12.53 -12.32
N PHE A 272 4.69 11.46 -11.91
CA PHE A 272 4.30 10.11 -12.28
C PHE A 272 2.92 9.72 -11.72
N GLU A 273 2.63 10.07 -10.45
CA GLU A 273 1.30 9.86 -9.84
C GLU A 273 0.21 10.63 -10.60
N LYS A 274 0.48 11.89 -10.96
CA LYS A 274 -0.44 12.70 -11.78
C LYS A 274 -0.68 12.09 -13.17
N ILE A 275 0.35 11.51 -13.79
CA ILE A 275 0.20 10.81 -15.07
C ILE A 275 -0.64 9.55 -14.90
N GLN A 276 -0.41 8.76 -13.84
CA GLN A 276 -1.19 7.56 -13.56
C GLN A 276 -2.66 7.89 -13.29
N SER A 277 -2.95 8.93 -12.51
CA SER A 277 -4.34 9.33 -12.25
C SER A 277 -5.06 9.74 -13.53
N ILE A 278 -4.39 10.48 -14.41
CA ILE A 278 -4.93 10.86 -15.73
C ILE A 278 -5.16 9.62 -16.61
N GLN A 279 -4.25 8.64 -16.59
CA GLN A 279 -4.42 7.40 -17.34
C GLN A 279 -5.58 6.56 -16.81
N GLU A 280 -5.77 6.50 -15.49
CA GLU A 280 -6.86 5.78 -14.87
C GLU A 280 -8.21 6.45 -15.15
N GLU A 281 -8.26 7.78 -15.12
CA GLU A 281 -9.44 8.56 -15.52
C GLU A 281 -9.83 8.28 -16.98
N ARG A 282 -8.87 8.34 -17.93
CA ARG A 282 -9.14 7.96 -19.33
C ARG A 282 -9.60 6.52 -19.49
N ARG A 283 -9.08 5.59 -18.69
CA ARG A 283 -9.57 4.20 -18.71
C ARG A 283 -11.02 4.11 -18.25
N ARG A 284 -11.41 4.89 -17.25
CA ARG A 284 -12.81 4.95 -16.77
C ARG A 284 -13.72 5.58 -17.82
N GLU A 285 -13.29 6.64 -18.50
CA GLU A 285 -14.02 7.27 -19.61
C GLU A 285 -14.20 6.28 -20.76
N ASN A 286 -13.14 5.60 -21.20
CA ASN A 286 -13.22 4.59 -22.25
C ASN A 286 -14.12 3.42 -21.86
N ALA A 287 -14.06 2.97 -20.60
CA ALA A 287 -14.93 1.92 -20.08
C ALA A 287 -16.40 2.37 -20.10
N GLN A 288 -16.69 3.62 -19.68
CA GLN A 288 -18.03 4.20 -19.74
C GLN A 288 -18.54 4.29 -21.18
N GLN A 289 -17.70 4.74 -22.11
CA GLN A 289 -18.05 4.84 -23.53
C GLN A 289 -18.30 3.47 -24.17
N SER A 290 -17.52 2.44 -23.78
CA SER A 290 -17.77 1.06 -24.22
C SER A 290 -19.02 0.42 -23.60
N SER A 291 -19.46 0.93 -22.44
CA SER A 291 -20.64 0.44 -21.73
C SER A 291 -21.93 1.16 -22.10
N GLN A 292 -21.86 2.27 -22.85
CA GLN A 292 -23.06 2.84 -23.43
C GLN A 292 -23.62 1.82 -24.43
N PRO A 293 -24.88 1.37 -24.25
CA PRO A 293 -25.52 0.53 -25.25
C PRO A 293 -25.42 1.28 -26.57
N TYR A 294 -24.81 0.64 -27.56
CA TYR A 294 -24.83 1.16 -28.91
C TYR A 294 -26.30 1.18 -29.32
N ASP A 295 -26.91 2.36 -29.26
CA ASP A 295 -28.29 2.59 -29.68
C ASP A 295 -28.28 2.55 -31.21
N PHE A 296 -28.12 1.33 -31.73
CA PHE A 296 -28.13 1.05 -33.14
C PHE A 296 -29.57 1.24 -33.60
N ASN A 297 -29.86 2.45 -34.06
CA ASN A 297 -31.15 2.79 -34.63
C ASN A 297 -31.29 2.03 -35.96
N TRP A 298 -31.94 0.87 -35.91
CA TRP A 298 -32.18 0.02 -37.09
C TRP A 298 -33.02 0.72 -38.17
N ASP A 299 -33.71 1.81 -37.83
CA ASP A 299 -34.68 2.47 -38.71
C ASP A 299 -34.07 3.52 -39.66
N ASP A 300 -32.82 3.94 -39.45
CA ASP A 300 -32.20 5.02 -40.28
C ASP A 300 -31.52 4.52 -41.57
N ASP A 301 -31.28 3.21 -41.73
CA ASP A 301 -30.52 2.66 -42.88
C ASP A 301 -31.39 2.02 -43.99
N LEU A 302 -32.72 2.07 -43.87
CA LEU A 302 -33.64 1.58 -44.91
C LEU A 302 -34.16 2.69 -45.84
N GLY A 303 -33.74 3.95 -45.64
CA GLY A 303 -34.37 5.13 -46.24
C GLY A 303 -33.61 5.87 -47.35
N ALA A 304 -32.35 5.57 -47.66
CA ALA A 304 -31.53 6.42 -48.53
C ALA A 304 -30.93 5.71 -49.76
N GLN A 305 -31.73 5.72 -50.82
CA GLN A 305 -31.33 5.98 -52.21
C GLN A 305 -30.47 4.93 -52.95
N SER A 306 -31.20 4.10 -53.71
CA SER A 306 -30.90 3.86 -55.12
C SER A 306 -30.53 5.17 -55.85
N THR A 307 -29.24 5.43 -56.04
CA THR A 307 -28.74 6.41 -57.01
C THR A 307 -28.38 5.69 -58.32
N PRO A 308 -28.85 6.18 -59.48
CA PRO A 308 -28.61 5.55 -60.76
C PRO A 308 -27.17 5.79 -61.26
N MET A 309 -26.68 4.80 -61.98
CA MET A 309 -25.42 4.84 -62.73
C MET A 309 -25.35 6.05 -63.67
N ALA A 310 -24.30 6.85 -63.55
CA ALA A 310 -23.51 7.39 -64.67
C ALA A 310 -22.62 8.53 -64.14
N VAL A 311 -21.32 8.39 -64.34
CA VAL A 311 -20.40 9.36 -64.97
C VAL A 311 -19.00 8.87 -64.63
N GLU A 312 -18.38 8.33 -65.68
CA GLU A 312 -16.98 8.01 -65.80
C GLU A 312 -16.17 9.29 -65.58
N ARG A 313 -15.50 9.40 -64.43
CA ARG A 313 -14.52 10.45 -64.16
C ARG A 313 -13.22 9.78 -63.76
N GLU A 314 -12.22 10.02 -64.59
CA GLU A 314 -10.85 9.49 -64.52
C GLU A 314 -10.29 9.57 -63.09
N ARG A 315 -9.85 8.41 -62.59
CA ARG A 315 -9.09 8.31 -61.34
C ARG A 315 -7.68 8.85 -61.56
N PRO A 316 -7.18 9.83 -60.78
CA PRO A 316 -5.75 10.03 -60.68
C PRO A 316 -5.13 8.81 -59.99
N ALA A 317 -4.01 8.35 -60.54
CA ALA A 317 -3.26 7.18 -60.09
C ALA A 317 -2.88 7.30 -58.60
N LEU A 318 -3.67 6.68 -57.73
CA LEU A 318 -3.34 6.45 -56.33
C LEU A 318 -2.33 5.31 -56.26
N ARG A 319 -1.10 5.72 -55.92
CA ARG A 319 0.07 4.93 -55.56
C ARG A 319 -0.33 3.77 -54.64
N ASN A 320 -0.15 2.54 -55.13
CA ASN A 320 -0.25 1.30 -54.35
C ASN A 320 0.62 1.39 -53.08
N PRO A 321 0.05 1.40 -51.86
CA PRO A 321 0.81 0.99 -50.69
C PRO A 321 0.92 -0.54 -50.76
N GLN A 322 2.15 -1.03 -50.82
CA GLN A 322 2.40 -2.46 -50.74
C GLN A 322 1.68 -3.09 -49.53
N PRO A 323 1.15 -4.32 -49.67
CA PRO A 323 0.63 -5.05 -48.53
C PRO A 323 1.80 -5.34 -47.58
N ARG A 324 1.80 -4.70 -46.40
CA ARG A 324 2.64 -5.18 -45.30
C ARG A 324 2.14 -6.57 -44.94
N HIS A 325 3.00 -7.56 -45.16
CA HIS A 325 2.87 -8.87 -44.55
C HIS A 325 2.73 -8.68 -43.03
N TYR A 326 1.51 -8.78 -42.52
CA TYR A 326 1.30 -9.05 -41.10
C TYR A 326 1.75 -10.50 -40.88
N ALA A 327 2.94 -10.64 -40.31
CA ALA A 327 3.34 -11.87 -39.68
C ALA A 327 2.24 -12.25 -38.68
N LYS A 328 1.70 -13.45 -38.81
CA LYS A 328 0.89 -14.10 -37.78
C LYS A 328 1.74 -14.19 -36.51
N SER A 329 1.67 -13.20 -35.64
CA SER A 329 2.04 -13.36 -34.24
C SER A 329 0.94 -14.14 -33.57
N ASN A 330 1.30 -15.29 -33.01
CA ASN A 330 0.46 -16.04 -32.08
C ASN A 330 0.12 -15.13 -30.89
N GLU A 331 -1.03 -14.46 -30.94
CA GLU A 331 -1.59 -13.82 -29.75
C GLU A 331 -2.36 -14.88 -28.95
N PRO A 332 -2.09 -15.01 -27.64
CA PRO A 332 -2.95 -15.78 -26.76
C PRO A 332 -4.27 -15.04 -26.55
N ASP A 333 -5.38 -15.77 -26.58
CA ASP A 333 -6.72 -15.28 -26.25
C ASP A 333 -6.72 -14.56 -24.90
N TRP A 334 -6.76 -13.23 -24.91
CA TRP A 334 -6.96 -12.40 -23.72
C TRP A 334 -8.43 -12.39 -23.35
N ASN A 335 -8.92 -13.50 -22.81
CA ASN A 335 -10.26 -13.57 -22.25
C ASN A 335 -10.21 -13.02 -20.80
N PHE A 336 -10.65 -11.78 -20.60
CA PHE A 336 -10.72 -11.13 -19.30
C PHE A 336 -11.73 -11.85 -18.39
N SER A 337 -11.24 -12.72 -17.52
CA SER A 337 -11.99 -13.16 -16.33
C SER A 337 -11.63 -12.25 -15.15
N PRO A 338 -12.59 -11.86 -14.29
CA PRO A 338 -12.30 -11.06 -13.11
C PRO A 338 -11.36 -11.83 -12.16
N GLN A 339 -10.25 -11.19 -11.76
CA GLN A 339 -9.27 -11.74 -10.82
C GLN A 339 -9.92 -12.03 -9.45
N SER A 340 -9.82 -13.27 -8.97
CA SER A 340 -10.11 -13.59 -7.56
C SER A 340 -8.89 -13.22 -6.71
N PHE A 341 -9.05 -12.24 -5.82
CA PHE A 341 -7.93 -11.56 -5.15
C PHE A 341 -7.21 -12.34 -4.04
N PHE A 342 -7.59 -13.58 -3.69
CA PHE A 342 -6.91 -14.31 -2.60
C PHE A 342 -6.84 -15.82 -2.84
N PRO A 343 -5.65 -16.46 -2.74
CA PRO A 343 -5.57 -17.90 -2.56
C PRO A 343 -6.20 -18.31 -1.23
N ARG A 344 -6.77 -19.53 -1.15
CA ARG A 344 -7.32 -20.05 0.11
C ARG A 344 -6.19 -20.20 1.13
N GLU A 345 -6.37 -19.63 2.31
CA GLU A 345 -5.48 -19.84 3.46
C GLU A 345 -5.52 -21.33 3.86
N ALA A 346 -4.36 -21.88 4.23
CA ALA A 346 -4.26 -23.24 4.76
C ALA A 346 -5.11 -23.37 6.03
N PRO A 347 -5.72 -24.54 6.30
CA PRO A 347 -6.55 -24.74 7.50
C PRO A 347 -5.71 -24.43 8.74
N THR A 348 -6.22 -23.48 9.53
CA THR A 348 -5.51 -22.90 10.69
C THR A 348 -5.79 -23.68 11.97
N GLY A 349 -6.64 -24.71 11.92
CA GLY A 349 -7.13 -25.43 13.10
C GLY A 349 -8.19 -24.65 13.89
N LEU A 350 -8.63 -23.50 13.39
CA LEU A 350 -9.65 -22.64 13.98
C LEU A 350 -11.06 -22.92 13.42
N GLU A 351 -11.19 -23.83 12.47
CA GLU A 351 -12.45 -24.22 11.83
C GLU A 351 -13.50 -24.76 12.83
N PRO A 352 -13.12 -25.51 13.88
CA PRO A 352 -14.07 -25.92 14.93
C PRO A 352 -14.60 -24.74 15.76
N LEU A 353 -13.84 -23.64 15.88
CA LEU A 353 -14.28 -22.41 16.57
C LEU A 353 -15.25 -21.58 15.70
N LEU A 354 -15.12 -21.69 14.38
CA LEU A 354 -15.93 -20.95 13.41
C LEU A 354 -17.27 -21.65 13.11
N GLY A 355 -17.32 -22.99 13.23
CA GLY A 355 -18.50 -23.81 12.95
C GLY A 355 -19.71 -23.57 13.86
N ASP A 356 -19.48 -23.07 15.08
CA ASP A 356 -20.53 -22.77 16.07
C ASP A 356 -20.94 -21.29 16.14
N MET A 357 -20.45 -20.45 15.21
CA MET A 357 -20.65 -19.01 15.26
C MET A 357 -22.03 -18.57 14.76
N ASN A 358 -22.89 -18.14 15.69
CA ASN A 358 -24.08 -17.37 15.35
C ASN A 358 -23.75 -15.88 15.25
N LEU A 359 -23.49 -15.41 14.02
CA LEU A 359 -23.15 -14.02 13.71
C LEU A 359 -24.25 -13.00 14.07
N ALA A 360 -25.45 -13.46 14.43
CA ALA A 360 -26.56 -12.61 14.86
C ALA A 360 -26.50 -12.21 16.36
N ASP A 361 -25.51 -12.68 17.12
CA ASP A 361 -25.40 -12.38 18.54
C ASP A 361 -24.68 -11.03 18.78
N PRO A 362 -25.37 -9.98 19.29
CA PRO A 362 -24.77 -8.66 19.48
C PRO A 362 -23.67 -8.64 20.54
N ASN A 363 -23.58 -9.67 21.39
CA ASN A 363 -22.56 -9.80 22.44
C ASN A 363 -21.41 -10.73 22.04
N PHE A 364 -21.30 -11.08 20.75
CA PHE A 364 -20.29 -12.00 20.22
C PHE A 364 -18.86 -11.53 20.51
N PHE A 365 -18.51 -10.31 20.11
CA PHE A 365 -17.12 -9.81 20.24
C PHE A 365 -16.68 -9.65 21.70
N SER A 366 -17.61 -9.30 22.61
CA SER A 366 -17.34 -9.20 24.05
C SER A 366 -17.01 -10.56 24.67
N ARG A 367 -17.69 -11.63 24.22
CA ARG A 367 -17.42 -12.99 24.69
C ARG A 367 -16.16 -13.57 24.06
N ALA A 368 -15.96 -13.41 22.76
CA ALA A 368 -14.73 -13.86 22.09
C ALA A 368 -13.48 -13.23 22.72
N ALA A 369 -13.52 -11.93 23.02
CA ALA A 369 -12.43 -11.24 23.72
C ALA A 369 -12.19 -11.78 25.14
N LYS A 370 -13.25 -12.09 25.90
CA LYS A 370 -13.11 -12.71 27.24
C LYS A 370 -12.54 -14.12 27.18
N THR A 371 -12.94 -14.94 26.20
CA THR A 371 -12.46 -16.33 26.05
C THR A 371 -10.99 -16.37 25.66
N VAL A 372 -10.56 -15.50 24.74
CA VAL A 372 -9.13 -15.38 24.36
C VAL A 372 -8.30 -14.90 25.55
N LYS A 373 -8.79 -13.91 26.31
CA LYS A 373 -8.10 -13.40 27.50
C LYS A 373 -7.99 -14.46 28.62
N GLY A 374 -9.01 -15.29 28.81
CA GLY A 374 -8.99 -16.37 29.82
C GLY A 374 -8.00 -17.50 29.48
N ARG A 375 -7.89 -17.87 28.20
CA ARG A 375 -6.95 -18.92 27.77
C ARG A 375 -5.50 -18.45 27.65
N PHE A 376 -5.26 -17.17 27.37
CA PHE A 376 -3.91 -16.59 27.45
C PHE A 376 -3.39 -16.58 28.88
N VAL A 377 -4.25 -16.36 29.88
CA VAL A 377 -3.83 -16.42 31.30
C VAL A 377 -3.52 -17.87 31.71
N GLN A 378 -4.27 -18.86 31.24
CA GLN A 378 -3.99 -20.28 31.49
C GLN A 378 -2.79 -20.87 30.73
N ALA A 379 -2.26 -20.19 29.72
CA ALA A 379 -1.09 -20.65 28.97
C ALA A 379 0.24 -20.09 29.53
N PHE A 380 0.16 -19.19 30.52
CA PHE A 380 1.30 -18.55 31.18
C PHE A 380 1.37 -18.82 32.69
N ASP A 381 0.46 -19.64 33.21
CA ASP A 381 0.56 -20.38 34.48
C ASP A 381 0.82 -21.86 34.15
#